data_AF-A0A967IEN7-F1
#
_entry.id   AF-A0A967IEN7-F1
#
_cell.length_a   1.000
_cell.length_b   1.000
_cell.length_c   1.000
_cell.angle_alpha   90.00
_cell.angle_beta   90.00
_cell.angle_gamma   90.00
#
_symmetry.space_group_name_H-M   'P 1'
#
loop_
_entity.id
_entity.type
_entity.pdbx_description
1 polymer ?
#
loop_
_entity_poly.entity_id
_entity_poly.type
_entity_poly.pdbx_seq_one_letter_code
_entity_poly.pdbx_strand_id
1 'polypeptide(L)' 'AGAVCVDNSSAWRMDPDVPLVVPEVNPQDVGQYTRKGIIANPNCSTIQMVLPLKALHDFSPVKRVIVSTYQAVSGS' A
#
# COMPACT_ATOMS: atom_id res chain seq x y z
N ALA A 1 -12.59 -18.84 -13.74
CA ALA A 1 -12.87 -17.52 -13.11
C ALA A 1 -13.06 -17.75 -11.61
N GLY A 2 -12.57 -16.85 -10.74
CA GLY A 2 -12.63 -17.01 -9.28
C GLY A 2 -11.29 -16.92 -8.55
N ALA A 3 -10.18 -16.63 -9.26
CA ALA A 3 -8.89 -16.37 -8.63
C ALA A 3 -8.88 -15.00 -7.94
N VAL A 4 -8.16 -14.91 -6.81
CA VAL A 4 -7.81 -13.64 -6.19
C VAL A 4 -6.49 -13.16 -6.80
N CYS A 5 -6.47 -11.96 -7.35
CA CYS A 5 -5.29 -11.34 -7.95
C CYS A 5 -4.62 -10.39 -6.96
N VAL A 6 -3.30 -10.53 -6.78
CA VAL A 6 -2.48 -9.51 -6.12
C VAL A 6 -1.75 -8.75 -7.22
N ASP A 7 -2.17 -7.51 -7.47
CA ASP A 7 -1.69 -6.71 -8.60
C ASP A 7 -0.64 -5.70 -8.17
N ASN A 8 0.52 -5.72 -8.83
CA ASN A 8 1.63 -4.81 -8.55
C ASN A 8 1.69 -3.60 -9.50
N SER A 9 0.70 -3.47 -10.39
CA SER A 9 0.58 -2.29 -11.24
C SER A 9 -0.02 -1.11 -10.47
N SER A 10 -0.09 0.06 -11.10
CA SER A 10 -0.81 1.22 -10.55
C SER A 10 -2.31 1.19 -10.83
N ALA A 11 -2.81 0.28 -11.67
CA ALA A 11 -4.14 0.35 -12.26
C ALA A 11 -5.28 0.43 -11.22
N TRP A 12 -5.13 -0.26 -10.09
CA TRP A 12 -6.19 -0.42 -9.10
C TRP A 12 -5.97 0.34 -7.78
N ARG A 13 -4.84 1.04 -7.62
CA ARG A 13 -4.43 1.62 -6.34
C ARG A 13 -5.40 2.68 -5.79
N MET A 14 -6.16 3.32 -6.66
CA MET A 14 -7.12 4.38 -6.32
C MET A 14 -8.58 3.93 -6.44
N ASP A 15 -8.83 2.67 -6.79
CA ASP A 15 -10.18 2.13 -6.89
C ASP A 15 -10.74 1.89 -5.47
N PRO A 16 -11.87 2.51 -5.09
CA PRO A 16 -12.42 2.40 -3.73
C PRO A 16 -12.90 0.99 -3.37
N ASP A 17 -13.08 0.10 -4.35
CA ASP A 17 -13.47 -1.29 -4.13
C ASP A 17 -12.27 -2.26 -4.10
N VAL A 18 -11.05 -1.78 -4.30
CA VAL A 18 -9.84 -2.60 -4.26
C VAL A 18 -8.99 -2.19 -3.06
N PRO A 19 -8.69 -3.10 -2.12
CA PRO A 19 -7.83 -2.76 -0.99
C PRO A 19 -6.38 -2.53 -1.44
N LEU A 20 -5.82 -1.41 -0.98
CA LEU A 20 -4.41 -1.06 -1.11
C LEU A 20 -3.67 -1.43 0.18
N VAL A 21 -2.87 -2.51 0.14
CA VAL A 21 -2.41 -3.17 1.37
C VAL A 21 -0.90 -3.08 1.57
N VAL A 22 -0.49 -2.63 2.76
CA VAL A 22 0.84 -2.90 3.35
C VAL A 22 0.61 -3.75 4.61
N PRO A 23 1.04 -5.03 4.64
CA PRO A 23 0.70 -5.96 5.72
C PRO A 23 1.05 -5.47 7.13
N GLU A 24 2.13 -4.72 7.29
CA GLU A 24 2.59 -4.17 8.57
C GLU A 24 1.82 -2.91 9.00
N VAL A 25 1.00 -2.34 8.12
CA VAL A 25 0.30 -1.06 8.34
C VAL A 25 -1.21 -1.24 8.43
N ASN A 26 -1.80 -1.97 7.48
CA ASN A 26 -3.25 -2.14 7.36
C ASN A 26 -3.65 -3.58 6.94
N PRO A 27 -3.23 -4.63 7.68
CA PRO A 27 -3.51 -6.02 7.31
C PRO A 27 -5.00 -6.34 7.25
N GLN A 28 -5.82 -5.66 8.05
CA GLN A 28 -7.27 -5.86 8.11
C GLN A 28 -7.98 -5.54 6.78
N ASP A 29 -7.39 -4.69 5.93
CA ASP A 29 -8.02 -4.27 4.68
C ASP A 29 -8.00 -5.39 3.63
N VAL A 30 -7.15 -6.40 3.80
CA VAL A 30 -7.04 -7.51 2.85
C VAL A 30 -8.39 -8.16 2.59
N GLY A 31 -9.25 -8.32 3.62
CA GLY A 31 -10.57 -8.96 3.49
C GLY A 31 -11.53 -8.28 2.52
N GLN A 32 -11.27 -7.02 2.17
CA GLN A 32 -12.05 -6.27 1.18
C GLN A 32 -11.82 -6.77 -0.26
N TYR A 33 -10.85 -7.68 -0.49
CA TYR A 33 -10.60 -8.29 -1.80
C TYR A 33 -11.85 -8.92 -2.41
N THR A 34 -12.80 -9.35 -1.59
CA THR A 34 -14.04 -10.04 -1.99
C THR A 34 -14.95 -9.19 -2.89
N ARG A 35 -14.78 -7.87 -2.93
CA ARG A 35 -15.57 -6.98 -3.81
C ARG A 35 -15.26 -7.18 -5.29
N LYS A 36 -13.98 -7.31 -5.65
CA LYS A 36 -13.52 -7.42 -7.06
C LYS A 36 -12.59 -8.60 -7.34
N GLY A 37 -12.19 -9.35 -6.31
CA GLY A 37 -11.19 -10.40 -6.40
C GLY A 37 -9.76 -9.87 -6.60
N ILE A 38 -9.48 -8.62 -6.23
CA ILE A 38 -8.20 -7.94 -6.46
C ILE A 38 -7.68 -7.36 -5.14
N ILE A 39 -6.38 -7.40 -4.92
CA ILE A 39 -5.63 -6.68 -3.89
C ILE A 39 -4.56 -5.86 -4.61
N ALA A 40 -4.49 -4.57 -4.37
CA ALA A 40 -3.49 -3.70 -4.98
C ALA A 40 -2.23 -3.62 -4.10
N ASN A 41 -1.06 -3.79 -4.71
CA ASN A 41 0.22 -3.51 -4.08
C ASN A 41 0.59 -2.02 -4.26
N PRO A 42 0.97 -1.30 -3.20
CA PRO A 42 1.33 0.11 -3.29
C PRO A 42 2.62 0.37 -4.05
N ASN A 43 2.95 1.65 -4.26
CA ASN A 43 4.23 2.03 -4.84
C ASN A 43 5.39 1.67 -3.89
N CYS A 44 6.53 1.27 -4.45
CA CYS A 44 7.73 0.90 -3.70
C CYS A 44 8.20 1.98 -2.71
N SER A 45 8.18 3.26 -3.10
CA SER A 45 8.55 4.38 -2.22
C SER A 45 7.55 4.57 -1.08
N THR A 46 6.26 4.33 -1.35
CA THR A 46 5.21 4.39 -0.32
C THR A 46 5.41 3.28 0.72
N ILE A 47 5.59 2.02 0.29
CA ILE A 47 5.77 0.87 1.19
C ILE A 47 6.95 1.12 2.15
N GLN A 48 8.10 1.53 1.61
CA GLN A 48 9.32 1.79 2.38
C GLN A 48 9.15 2.96 3.36
N MET A 49 8.33 3.95 3.01
CA MET A 49 8.06 5.11 3.87
C MET A 49 7.08 4.75 4.99
N VAL A 50 5.94 4.10 4.69
CA VAL A 50 4.87 3.90 5.69
C VAL A 50 5.22 2.85 6.73
N LEU A 51 6.05 1.87 6.40
CA LEU A 51 6.44 0.79 7.31
C LEU A 51 7.11 1.32 8.61
N PRO A 52 8.18 2.15 8.57
CA PRO A 52 8.73 2.75 9.77
C PRO A 52 7.84 3.85 10.37
N LEU A 53 7.10 4.58 9.53
CA LEU A 53 6.22 5.65 10.02
C LEU A 53 5.03 5.12 10.81
N LYS A 54 4.58 3.88 10.58
CA LYS A 54 3.46 3.29 11.31
C LYS A 54 3.71 3.27 12.82
N ALA A 55 4.89 2.84 13.24
CA ALA A 55 5.25 2.82 14.65
C ALA A 55 5.24 4.23 15.28
N LEU A 56 5.74 5.23 14.55
CA LEU A 56 5.70 6.62 14.99
C LEU A 56 4.26 7.14 15.06
N HIS A 57 3.45 6.86 14.04
CA HIS A 57 2.06 7.30 13.95
C HIS A 57 1.18 6.69 15.05
N ASP A 58 1.42 5.44 15.42
CA ASP A 58 0.72 4.76 16.52
C ASP A 58 1.09 5.33 17.88
N PHE A 59 2.36 5.70 18.06
CA PHE A 59 2.81 6.35 19.30
C PHE A 59 2.29 7.79 19.42
N SER A 60 2.34 8.55 18.32
CA SER A 60 1.84 9.92 18.25
C SER A 60 1.49 10.27 16.79
N PRO A 61 0.24 10.69 16.50
CA PRO A 61 -0.20 10.92 15.13
C PRO A 61 0.73 11.85 14.33
N VAL A 62 1.37 11.30 13.30
CA VAL A 62 2.20 12.05 12.36
C VAL A 62 1.31 13.01 11.57
N LYS A 63 1.55 14.31 11.68
CA LYS A 63 0.75 15.35 11.02
C LYS A 63 1.26 15.76 9.64
N ARG A 64 2.56 15.63 9.40
CA ARG A 64 3.20 16.02 8.13
C ARG A 64 4.49 15.23 7.92
N VAL A 65 4.69 14.79 6.68
CA VAL A 65 5.93 14.18 6.20
C VAL A 65 6.41 15.01 5.02
N ILE A 66 7.67 15.45 5.05
CA ILE A 66 8.36 16.02 3.89
C ILE A 66 9.45 15.02 3.55
N VAL A 67 9.40 14.45 2.34
CA VAL A 67 10.27 13.35 1.93
C VAL A 67 10.91 13.65 0.59
N SER A 68 12.21 13.38 0.49
CA SER A 68 12.98 13.40 -0.76
C SER A 68 13.49 11.99 -1.01
N THR A 69 13.17 11.43 -2.17
CA THR A 69 13.55 10.05 -2.52
C THR A 69 14.75 10.04 -3.46
N TYR A 70 15.63 9.05 -3.29
CA TYR A 70 16.78 8.79 -4.15
C TYR A 70 16.60 7.40 -4.75
N GLN A 71 15.83 7.30 -5.83
CA GLN A 71 15.40 6.01 -6.38
C GLN A 71 16.43 5.43 -7.36
N ALA A 72 16.64 4.12 -7.27
CA ALA A 72 17.49 3.39 -8.21
C ALA A 72 16.79 3.18 -9.57
N VAL A 73 17.59 3.00 -10.63
CA VAL A 73 17.11 2.75 -12.01
C VAL A 73 16.28 1.47 -12.14
N SER A 74 16.41 0.52 -11.22
CA SER A 74 15.63 -0.72 -11.21
C SER A 74 14.12 -0.51 -11.01
N GLY A 75 13.69 0.70 -10.62
CA GLY A 75 12.28 1.05 -10.52
C GLY A 75 11.65 1.59 -11.81
N SER A 76 12.44 1.73 -12.89
CA SER A 76 11.98 2.16 -14.23
C SER A 76 11.48 1.01 -15.09
#